data_AF-A0A9P1DGL2-F1
#
_entry.id   AF-A0A9P1DGL2-F1
#
_cell.length_a   1.000
_cell.length_b   1.000
_cell.length_c   1.000
_cell.angle_alpha   90.00
_cell.angle_beta   90.00
_cell.angle_gamma   90.00
#
_symmetry.space_group_name_H-M   'P 1'
#
loop_
_entity.id
_entity.type
_entity.pdbx_description
1 polymer ?
#
loop_
_entity_poly.entity_id
_entity_poly.type
_entity_poly.pdbx_seq_one_letter_code
_entity_poly.pdbx_strand_id
1 'polypeptide(L)'
;MAQTDHLHQIALKDIDAEPWSSFGELQQNVSAVCIFLWAVKLAGFLFYRALLTHTDARLDELLSSNAGAFGFWFISFAWGWIVSLPHALAAGVSSSIRPPFRWYDGLGIGIFAAGFLLETIADWQKWQFKKDPSSRGKFCDVGVWQLSQHPNWFGNFLLWSGICALNASTLAAVGPLYILPSLLSPLFLLALFYGQACGTISNTVELANAKHGHDPAYQEYIKKVPRIRRKSVAAAAESCLSQLLAGKASLAKKLQVSFEGPLRLAKMTTLSIDTGDLSVIQAEYAETGLITDATTNPLFVSKAGLSGDPVYVAFVEDAIAYARKSASTEDDIVELAMDKLAVNLGVAISKLVPGYISTEVDPRLSFNKEETLRRARRIIALYEEAGIARSRVLIKLAATWEGIAAMKELEAEGITCNMTLVFGFAQAVAAAQYGAHLISPFPGRVLDFQKKLSGQDAWKPEEDPGVVAVRRMYAYYKRYGHDTICMPASWRPSRGAGYDLDEIEALAGVDRMTIPPGLLEQLAKGDYALERKLKPEDCAAECADNELFGGAMSEADFRLLMNEDACATEKTAEGLRAFISDTDKLEAGIREKLKAM
;
A
#
# COMPACT_ATOMS: atom_id res chain seq x y z
N MET A 1 -79.67 -11.62 -29.83
CA MET A 1 -79.28 -11.30 -28.45
C MET A 1 -77.76 -11.20 -28.33
N ALA A 2 -77.12 -10.48 -29.24
CA ALA A 2 -75.64 -10.40 -29.36
C ALA A 2 -75.05 -9.11 -28.76
N GLN A 3 -75.81 -8.43 -27.89
CA GLN A 3 -75.43 -7.13 -27.31
C GLN A 3 -75.38 -7.14 -25.77
N THR A 4 -75.71 -8.27 -25.14
CA THR A 4 -75.60 -8.49 -23.68
C THR A 4 -74.30 -9.19 -23.28
N ASP A 5 -73.65 -9.94 -24.18
CA ASP A 5 -72.36 -10.58 -23.87
C ASP A 5 -71.17 -9.61 -23.88
N HIS A 6 -71.26 -8.50 -24.63
CA HIS A 6 -70.18 -7.53 -24.70
C HIS A 6 -70.13 -6.60 -23.48
N LEU A 7 -71.26 -6.39 -22.79
CA LEU A 7 -71.30 -5.61 -21.55
C LEU A 7 -70.89 -6.45 -20.33
N HIS A 8 -71.16 -7.77 -20.33
CA HIS A 8 -70.63 -8.66 -19.30
C HIS A 8 -69.11 -8.87 -19.41
N GLN A 9 -68.53 -8.86 -20.62
CA GLN A 9 -67.08 -8.93 -20.79
C GLN A 9 -66.34 -7.61 -20.53
N ILE A 10 -67.03 -6.46 -20.64
CA ILE A 10 -66.43 -5.17 -20.24
C ILE A 10 -66.54 -4.98 -18.72
N ALA A 11 -67.62 -5.42 -18.09
CA ALA A 11 -67.76 -5.35 -16.63
C ALA A 11 -66.88 -6.37 -15.86
N LEU A 12 -66.48 -7.48 -16.48
CA LEU A 12 -65.61 -8.50 -15.84
C LEU A 12 -64.12 -8.32 -16.14
N LYS A 13 -63.72 -7.42 -17.04
CA LYS A 13 -62.31 -7.07 -17.22
C LYS A 13 -61.78 -6.05 -16.20
N ASP A 14 -62.68 -5.34 -15.53
CA ASP A 14 -62.34 -4.38 -14.48
C ASP A 14 -62.58 -4.90 -13.04
N ILE A 15 -62.95 -6.18 -12.88
CA ILE A 15 -63.24 -6.80 -11.56
C ILE A 15 -62.13 -7.75 -11.07
N ASP A 16 -61.17 -8.12 -11.93
CA ASP A 16 -59.91 -8.76 -11.50
C ASP A 16 -58.72 -7.81 -11.58
N ALA A 17 -58.96 -6.51 -11.45
CA ALA A 17 -57.95 -5.63 -10.87
C ALA A 17 -57.80 -6.05 -9.41
N GLU A 18 -56.99 -7.10 -9.18
CA GLU A 18 -56.53 -7.42 -7.85
C GLU A 18 -56.11 -6.10 -7.19
N PRO A 19 -56.55 -5.81 -5.96
CA PRO A 19 -56.13 -4.62 -5.22
C PRO A 19 -54.60 -4.58 -5.03
N TRP A 20 -53.92 -5.65 -5.44
CA TRP A 20 -52.49 -5.85 -5.38
C TRP A 20 -51.67 -5.26 -6.54
N SER A 21 -52.30 -4.68 -7.57
CA SER A 21 -51.59 -3.95 -8.64
C SER A 21 -50.95 -2.64 -8.16
N SER A 22 -51.28 -2.17 -6.95
CA SER A 22 -50.67 -1.00 -6.29
C SER A 22 -49.40 -1.31 -5.49
N PHE A 23 -49.00 -2.59 -5.32
CA PHE A 23 -47.84 -2.96 -4.51
C PHE A 23 -46.52 -3.10 -5.27
N GLY A 24 -46.52 -2.97 -6.61
CA GLY A 24 -45.28 -2.96 -7.40
C GLY A 24 -44.36 -1.79 -7.06
N GLU A 25 -44.89 -0.75 -6.42
CA GLU A 25 -44.12 0.41 -5.93
C GLU A 25 -43.90 0.42 -4.42
N LEU A 26 -44.55 -0.47 -3.66
CA LEU A 26 -44.53 -0.44 -2.19
C LEU A 26 -43.09 -0.55 -1.67
N GLN A 27 -42.28 -1.45 -2.22
CA GLN A 27 -40.89 -1.66 -1.80
C GLN A 27 -40.04 -0.40 -1.99
N GLN A 28 -40.09 0.25 -3.16
CA GLN A 28 -39.33 1.47 -3.44
C GLN A 28 -39.87 2.66 -2.65
N ASN A 29 -41.19 2.78 -2.49
CA ASN A 29 -41.80 3.82 -1.68
C ASN A 29 -41.39 3.69 -0.20
N VAL A 30 -41.40 2.48 0.35
CA VAL A 30 -40.91 2.21 1.71
C VAL A 30 -39.41 2.51 1.81
N SER A 31 -38.60 2.10 0.84
CA SER A 31 -37.18 2.42 0.82
C SER A 31 -36.91 3.93 0.75
N ALA A 32 -37.70 4.68 -0.03
CA ALA A 32 -37.60 6.13 -0.12
C ALA A 32 -37.98 6.79 1.22
N VAL A 33 -39.04 6.30 1.87
CA VAL A 33 -39.45 6.76 3.21
C VAL A 33 -38.36 6.50 4.23
N CYS A 34 -37.73 5.32 4.24
CA CYS A 34 -36.60 5.02 5.13
C CYS A 34 -35.44 6.01 4.94
N ILE A 35 -35.03 6.26 3.69
CA ILE A 35 -33.97 7.23 3.38
C ILE A 35 -34.37 8.65 3.79
N PHE A 36 -35.63 9.04 3.53
CA PHE A 36 -36.16 10.34 3.92
C PHE A 36 -36.15 10.54 5.45
N LEU A 37 -36.59 9.55 6.22
CA LEU A 37 -36.56 9.60 7.69
C LEU A 37 -35.12 9.77 8.21
N TRP A 38 -34.16 9.05 7.62
CA TRP A 38 -32.75 9.21 7.95
C TRP A 38 -32.22 10.61 7.59
N ALA A 39 -32.54 11.12 6.41
CA ALA A 39 -32.12 12.44 5.96
C ALA A 39 -32.69 13.56 6.84
N VAL A 40 -33.99 13.50 7.18
CA VAL A 40 -34.65 14.46 8.08
C VAL A 40 -34.04 14.41 9.47
N LYS A 41 -33.76 13.22 10.02
CA LYS A 41 -33.07 13.07 11.31
C LYS A 41 -31.70 13.77 11.28
N LEU A 42 -30.87 13.45 10.29
CA LEU A 42 -29.51 13.98 10.19
C LEU A 42 -29.52 15.51 9.98
N ALA A 43 -30.31 16.00 9.02
CA ALA A 43 -30.42 17.43 8.73
C ALA A 43 -30.99 18.20 9.93
N GLY A 44 -32.04 17.68 10.57
CA GLY A 44 -32.64 18.28 11.76
C GLY A 44 -31.67 18.36 12.93
N PHE A 45 -30.90 17.30 13.19
CA PHE A 45 -29.87 17.31 14.24
C PHE A 45 -28.76 18.33 13.96
N LEU A 46 -28.25 18.38 12.73
CA LEU A 46 -27.20 19.32 12.34
C LEU A 46 -27.69 20.77 12.40
N PHE A 47 -28.91 21.03 11.92
CA PHE A 47 -29.54 22.35 11.95
C PHE A 47 -29.76 22.83 13.39
N TYR A 48 -30.34 21.99 14.24
CA TYR A 48 -30.55 22.30 15.65
C TYR A 48 -29.23 22.57 16.39
N ARG A 49 -28.18 21.79 16.09
CA ARG A 49 -26.84 22.02 16.65
C ARG A 49 -26.27 23.36 16.20
N ALA A 50 -26.37 23.70 14.92
CA ALA A 50 -25.88 24.97 14.38
C ALA A 50 -26.56 26.18 15.06
N LEU A 51 -27.87 26.09 15.34
CA LEU A 51 -28.60 27.13 16.08
C LEU A 51 -28.11 27.32 17.52
N LEU A 52 -27.57 26.28 18.16
CA LEU A 52 -27.12 26.33 19.55
C LEU A 52 -25.64 26.71 19.71
N THR A 53 -24.76 26.20 18.86
CA THR A 53 -23.31 26.40 19.02
C THR A 53 -22.78 27.62 18.28
N HIS A 54 -23.55 28.19 17.34
CA HIS A 54 -23.25 29.38 16.52
C HIS A 54 -21.97 29.33 15.66
N THR A 55 -21.00 28.48 15.97
CA THR A 55 -19.75 28.25 15.22
C THR A 55 -19.39 26.77 15.21
N ASP A 56 -18.84 26.29 14.10
CA ASP A 56 -18.20 24.98 13.99
C ASP A 56 -16.83 25.22 13.34
N ALA A 57 -15.81 25.47 14.18
CA ALA A 57 -14.50 25.94 13.74
C ALA A 57 -13.86 25.07 12.63
N ARG A 58 -14.15 23.77 12.62
CA ARG A 58 -13.69 22.85 11.58
C ARG A 58 -14.35 23.11 10.23
N LEU A 59 -15.65 23.40 10.25
CA LEU A 59 -16.41 23.72 9.04
C LEU A 59 -16.07 25.14 8.56
N ASP A 60 -15.87 26.08 9.48
CA ASP A 60 -15.47 27.45 9.18
C ASP A 60 -14.13 27.49 8.45
N GLU A 61 -13.15 26.69 8.88
CA GLU A 61 -11.87 26.54 8.19
C GLU A 61 -12.00 25.88 6.81
N LEU A 62 -12.74 24.77 6.71
CA LEU A 62 -12.92 24.04 5.45
C LEU A 62 -13.68 24.85 4.40
N LEU A 63 -14.68 25.63 4.82
CA LEU A 63 -15.50 26.47 3.93
C LEU A 63 -14.89 27.85 3.69
N SER A 64 -13.75 28.18 4.30
CA SER A 64 -13.08 29.48 4.13
C SER A 64 -12.50 29.69 2.72
N SER A 65 -12.30 28.62 1.95
CA SER A 65 -11.78 28.65 0.59
C SER A 65 -12.76 28.02 -0.40
N ASN A 66 -12.79 28.52 -1.65
CA ASN A 66 -13.64 27.96 -2.71
C ASN A 66 -13.30 26.48 -3.01
N ALA A 67 -12.02 26.11 -2.95
CA ALA A 67 -11.57 24.74 -3.18
C ALA A 67 -11.99 23.80 -2.03
N GLY A 68 -11.82 24.25 -0.77
CA GLY A 68 -12.25 23.50 0.41
C GLY A 68 -13.76 23.32 0.47
N ALA A 69 -14.52 24.38 0.16
CA ALA A 69 -15.98 24.32 0.06
C ALA A 69 -16.44 23.34 -1.03
N PHE A 70 -15.86 23.43 -2.23
CA PHE A 70 -16.16 22.49 -3.31
C PHE A 70 -15.85 21.04 -2.91
N GLY A 71 -14.68 20.79 -2.32
CA GLY A 71 -14.28 19.45 -1.86
C GLY A 71 -15.24 18.89 -0.80
N PHE A 72 -15.61 19.69 0.19
CA PHE A 72 -16.55 19.29 1.23
C PHE A 72 -17.92 18.88 0.66
N TRP A 73 -18.49 19.71 -0.22
CA TRP A 73 -19.79 19.43 -0.84
C TRP A 73 -19.72 18.25 -1.80
N PHE A 74 -18.64 18.12 -2.58
CA PHE A 74 -18.45 16.99 -3.50
C PHE A 74 -18.33 15.66 -2.75
N ILE A 75 -17.53 15.60 -1.69
CA ILE A 75 -17.41 14.39 -0.85
C ILE A 75 -18.75 14.06 -0.19
N SER A 76 -19.47 15.07 0.32
CA SER A 76 -20.80 14.87 0.93
C SER A 76 -21.81 14.34 -0.08
N PHE A 77 -21.79 14.84 -1.32
CA PHE A 77 -22.60 14.34 -2.42
C PHE A 77 -22.23 12.90 -2.79
N ALA A 78 -20.93 12.63 -3.03
CA ALA A 78 -20.44 11.31 -3.42
C ALA A 78 -20.78 10.26 -2.36
N TRP A 79 -20.63 10.60 -1.07
CA TRP A 79 -21.07 9.76 0.03
C TRP A 79 -22.56 9.44 -0.07
N GLY A 80 -23.42 10.47 -0.10
CA GLY A 80 -24.87 10.31 -0.16
C GLY A 80 -25.32 9.47 -1.36
N TRP A 81 -24.68 9.67 -2.50
CA TRP A 81 -24.93 8.92 -3.72
C TRP A 81 -24.53 7.44 -3.59
N ILE A 82 -23.34 7.14 -3.07
CA ILE A 82 -22.87 5.76 -2.90
C ILE A 82 -23.77 4.99 -1.92
N VAL A 83 -24.12 5.58 -0.78
CA VAL A 83 -24.91 4.87 0.23
C VAL A 83 -26.36 4.64 -0.20
N SER A 84 -26.93 5.56 -0.98
CA SER A 84 -28.29 5.45 -1.54
C SER A 84 -28.38 4.66 -2.85
N LEU A 85 -27.25 4.22 -3.39
CA LEU A 85 -27.16 3.49 -4.66
C LEU A 85 -28.11 2.28 -4.78
N PRO A 86 -28.32 1.43 -3.75
CA PRO A 86 -29.29 0.34 -3.84
C PRO A 86 -30.71 0.81 -4.18
N HIS A 87 -31.13 1.91 -3.56
CA HIS A 87 -32.44 2.50 -3.82
C HIS A 87 -32.48 3.16 -5.19
N ALA A 88 -31.46 3.93 -5.56
CA ALA A 88 -31.40 4.61 -6.85
C ALA A 88 -31.49 3.62 -8.03
N LEU A 89 -30.77 2.50 -7.94
CA LEU A 89 -30.82 1.44 -8.96
C LEU A 89 -32.19 0.77 -9.01
N ALA A 90 -32.76 0.42 -7.86
CA ALA A 90 -34.07 -0.24 -7.79
C ALA A 90 -35.23 0.68 -8.23
N ALA A 91 -35.14 1.97 -7.92
CA ALA A 91 -36.09 2.98 -8.39
C ALA A 91 -36.04 3.17 -9.92
N GLY A 92 -34.86 2.94 -10.53
CA GLY A 92 -34.69 2.95 -11.99
C GLY A 92 -35.28 1.73 -12.71
N VAL A 93 -35.69 0.68 -11.99
CA VAL A 93 -36.32 -0.51 -12.59
C VAL A 93 -37.78 -0.20 -12.93
N SER A 94 -38.21 -0.59 -14.14
CA SER A 94 -39.61 -0.45 -14.59
C SER A 94 -40.59 -1.12 -13.61
N SER A 95 -41.73 -0.48 -13.33
CA SER A 95 -42.75 -0.99 -12.42
C SER A 95 -43.27 -2.38 -12.81
N SER A 96 -43.25 -2.71 -14.12
CA SER A 96 -43.66 -4.03 -14.62
C SER A 96 -42.71 -5.18 -14.26
N ILE A 97 -41.47 -4.88 -13.84
CA ILE A 97 -40.44 -5.87 -13.48
C ILE A 97 -40.35 -6.03 -11.95
N ARG A 98 -40.89 -5.07 -11.19
CA ARG A 98 -40.76 -5.05 -9.73
C ARG A 98 -41.59 -6.18 -9.11
N PRO A 99 -40.97 -7.07 -8.31
CA PRO A 99 -41.70 -8.13 -7.65
C PRO A 99 -42.66 -7.55 -6.59
N PRO A 100 -43.73 -8.26 -6.24
CA PRO A 100 -44.57 -7.89 -5.11
C PRO A 100 -43.77 -7.96 -3.81
N PHE A 101 -44.16 -7.14 -2.83
CA PHE A 101 -43.53 -7.10 -1.50
C PHE A 101 -43.62 -8.46 -0.79
N ARG A 102 -42.49 -8.96 -0.27
CA ARG A 102 -42.38 -10.28 0.37
C ARG A 102 -41.82 -10.15 1.80
N TRP A 103 -41.93 -11.24 2.56
CA TRP A 103 -41.52 -11.28 3.96
C TRP A 103 -40.05 -10.93 4.18
N TYR A 104 -39.16 -11.26 3.24
CA TYR A 104 -37.74 -10.94 3.32
C TYR A 104 -37.44 -9.46 3.01
N ASP A 105 -38.31 -8.76 2.27
CA ASP A 105 -38.22 -7.30 2.13
C ASP A 105 -38.52 -6.65 3.49
N GLY A 106 -39.44 -7.26 4.26
CA GLY A 106 -39.69 -6.93 5.66
C GLY A 106 -38.47 -7.13 6.59
N LEU A 107 -37.59 -8.09 6.29
CA LEU A 107 -36.31 -8.21 7.01
C LEU A 107 -35.40 -7.00 6.75
N GLY A 108 -35.36 -6.51 5.51
CA GLY A 108 -34.63 -5.29 5.16
C GLY A 108 -35.11 -4.07 5.95
N ILE A 109 -36.43 -3.92 6.10
CA ILE A 109 -37.04 -2.89 6.95
C ILE A 109 -36.64 -3.08 8.41
N GLY A 110 -36.66 -4.32 8.92
CA GLY A 110 -36.27 -4.64 10.30
C GLY A 110 -34.81 -4.28 10.59
N ILE A 111 -33.91 -4.61 9.67
CA ILE A 111 -32.48 -4.25 9.76
C ILE A 111 -32.31 -2.73 9.71
N PHE A 112 -33.05 -2.05 8.81
CA PHE A 112 -33.07 -0.59 8.74
C PHE A 112 -33.50 0.04 10.06
N ALA A 113 -34.65 -0.40 10.60
CA ALA A 113 -35.20 0.12 11.84
C ALA A 113 -34.25 -0.10 13.02
N ALA A 114 -33.64 -1.28 13.13
CA ALA A 114 -32.66 -1.58 14.17
C ALA A 114 -31.41 -0.67 14.07
N GLY A 115 -30.87 -0.47 12.87
CA GLY A 115 -29.75 0.43 12.63
C GLY A 115 -30.09 1.89 12.94
N PHE A 116 -31.25 2.35 12.45
CA PHE A 116 -31.75 3.71 12.69
C PHE A 116 -31.98 3.99 14.18
N LEU A 117 -32.58 3.04 14.91
CA LEU A 117 -32.76 3.15 16.36
C LEU A 117 -31.43 3.16 17.11
N LEU A 118 -30.50 2.26 16.77
CA LEU A 118 -29.19 2.21 17.42
C LEU A 118 -28.40 3.51 17.20
N GLU A 119 -28.38 4.01 15.96
CA GLU A 119 -27.72 5.29 15.63
C GLU A 119 -28.36 6.43 16.42
N THR A 120 -29.70 6.50 16.44
CA THR A 120 -30.45 7.55 17.16
C THR A 120 -30.21 7.50 18.66
N ILE A 121 -30.24 6.32 19.28
CA ILE A 121 -29.97 6.13 20.71
C ILE A 121 -28.53 6.52 21.03
N ALA A 122 -27.56 6.11 20.20
CA ALA A 122 -26.15 6.45 20.37
C ALA A 122 -25.92 7.97 20.34
N ASP A 123 -26.48 8.65 19.34
CA ASP A 123 -26.36 10.10 19.19
C ASP A 123 -27.03 10.84 20.35
N TRP A 124 -28.24 10.42 20.74
CA TRP A 124 -28.97 11.00 21.87
C TRP A 124 -28.22 10.83 23.19
N GLN A 125 -27.70 9.62 23.49
CA GLN A 125 -26.91 9.37 24.70
C GLN A 125 -25.66 10.25 24.74
N LYS A 126 -24.93 10.35 23.62
CA LYS A 126 -23.73 11.19 23.53
C LYS A 126 -24.05 12.67 23.69
N TRP A 127 -25.19 13.11 23.16
CA TRP A 127 -25.65 14.49 23.29
C TRP A 127 -26.04 14.83 24.74
N GLN A 128 -26.79 13.95 25.42
CA GLN A 128 -27.15 14.11 26.83
C GLN A 128 -25.89 14.15 27.71
N PHE A 129 -24.96 13.22 27.47
CA PHE A 129 -23.68 13.17 28.19
C PHE A 129 -22.90 14.48 28.05
N LYS A 130 -22.87 15.07 26.84
CA LYS A 130 -22.20 16.37 26.63
C LYS A 130 -22.91 17.56 27.28
N LYS A 131 -24.22 17.47 27.51
CA LYS A 131 -25.01 18.53 28.15
C LYS A 131 -24.85 18.56 29.66
N ASP A 132 -24.63 17.42 30.28
CA ASP A 132 -24.43 17.32 31.73
C ASP A 132 -23.12 18.00 32.17
N PRO A 133 -23.16 19.06 33.01
CA PRO A 133 -21.97 19.73 33.51
C PRO A 133 -21.00 18.79 34.26
N SER A 134 -21.50 17.72 34.89
CA SER A 134 -20.68 16.75 35.65
C SER A 134 -19.82 15.84 34.75
N SER A 135 -20.15 15.83 33.44
CA SER A 135 -19.53 15.01 32.40
C SER A 135 -18.51 15.79 31.56
N ARG A 136 -18.27 17.08 31.86
CA ARG A 136 -17.26 17.89 31.17
C ARG A 136 -15.86 17.28 31.32
N GLY A 137 -15.14 17.16 30.20
CA GLY A 137 -13.78 16.60 30.17
C GLY A 137 -13.71 15.07 30.21
N LYS A 138 -14.84 14.36 30.40
CA LYS A 138 -14.91 12.89 30.42
C LYS A 138 -15.25 12.32 29.03
N PHE A 139 -14.97 11.04 28.83
CA PHE A 139 -15.39 10.30 27.64
C PHE A 139 -16.78 9.69 27.84
N CYS A 140 -17.55 9.57 26.77
CA CYS A 140 -18.91 9.02 26.83
C CYS A 140 -18.86 7.49 26.86
N ASP A 141 -19.24 6.93 28.00
CA ASP A 141 -19.24 5.49 28.29
C ASP A 141 -20.58 5.04 28.87
N VAL A 142 -21.69 5.66 28.45
CA VAL A 142 -23.04 5.35 28.94
C VAL A 142 -23.86 4.59 27.91
N GLY A 143 -24.70 3.68 28.38
CA GLY A 143 -25.66 2.97 27.53
C GLY A 143 -25.01 2.14 26.42
N VAL A 144 -25.37 2.40 25.15
CA VAL A 144 -24.82 1.64 24.02
C VAL A 144 -23.33 1.90 23.81
N TRP A 145 -22.79 2.99 24.35
CA TRP A 145 -21.36 3.28 24.34
C TRP A 145 -20.55 2.36 25.28
N GLN A 146 -21.18 1.65 26.22
CA GLN A 146 -20.52 0.59 27.00
C GLN A 146 -20.32 -0.71 26.20
N LEU A 147 -21.08 -0.86 25.10
CA LEU A 147 -21.09 -2.07 24.29
C LEU A 147 -20.20 -1.93 23.04
N SER A 148 -20.04 -0.72 22.54
CA SER A 148 -19.20 -0.38 21.39
C SER A 148 -18.61 1.01 21.58
N GLN A 149 -17.34 1.21 21.18
CA GLN A 149 -16.73 2.55 21.17
C GLN A 149 -17.36 3.45 20.11
N HIS A 150 -18.03 2.89 19.10
CA HIS A 150 -18.71 3.61 18.02
C HIS A 150 -20.05 2.94 17.63
N PRO A 151 -21.06 2.94 18.52
CA PRO A 151 -22.34 2.29 18.27
C PRO A 151 -23.13 2.98 17.14
N ASN A 152 -22.91 4.28 16.93
CA ASN A 152 -23.48 5.04 15.83
C ASN A 152 -22.94 4.62 14.46
N TRP A 153 -21.65 4.26 14.34
CA TRP A 153 -21.09 3.72 13.09
C TRP A 153 -21.75 2.39 12.74
N PHE A 154 -21.90 1.50 13.71
CA PHE A 154 -22.56 0.22 13.50
C PHE A 154 -24.04 0.39 13.16
N GLY A 155 -24.76 1.33 13.81
CA GLY A 155 -26.13 1.68 13.45
C GLY A 155 -26.25 2.18 12.01
N ASN A 156 -25.31 3.02 11.56
CA ASN A 156 -25.27 3.52 10.19
C ASN A 156 -24.99 2.41 9.16
N PHE A 157 -24.05 1.52 9.46
CA PHE A 157 -23.79 0.35 8.62
C PHE A 157 -25.03 -0.55 8.51
N LEU A 158 -25.70 -0.83 9.64
CA LEU A 158 -26.91 -1.64 9.66
C LEU A 158 -28.03 -0.99 8.84
N LEU A 159 -28.28 0.31 8.99
CA LEU A 159 -29.42 0.92 8.29
C LEU A 159 -29.24 0.90 6.76
N TRP A 160 -28.04 1.18 6.26
CA TRP A 160 -27.76 1.12 4.82
C TRP A 160 -27.67 -0.31 4.28
N SER A 161 -27.23 -1.27 5.10
CA SER A 161 -27.36 -2.69 4.78
C SER A 161 -28.82 -3.12 4.70
N GLY A 162 -29.69 -2.56 5.54
CA GLY A 162 -31.14 -2.74 5.48
C GLY A 162 -31.74 -2.19 4.19
N ILE A 163 -31.32 -0.99 3.76
CA ILE A 163 -31.71 -0.43 2.45
C ILE A 163 -31.24 -1.33 1.29
N CYS A 164 -30.02 -1.86 1.37
CA CYS A 164 -29.51 -2.80 0.37
C CYS A 164 -30.36 -4.08 0.31
N ALA A 165 -30.65 -4.69 1.46
CA ALA A 165 -31.50 -5.89 1.55
C ALA A 165 -32.93 -5.62 1.05
N LEU A 166 -33.51 -4.48 1.45
CA LEU A 166 -34.85 -4.06 1.04
C LEU A 166 -34.96 -3.88 -0.47
N ASN A 167 -33.90 -3.52 -1.20
CA ASN A 167 -33.94 -3.32 -2.65
C ASN A 167 -33.43 -4.53 -3.47
N ALA A 168 -32.89 -5.56 -2.80
CA ALA A 168 -32.23 -6.69 -3.45
C ALA A 168 -33.17 -7.48 -4.37
N SER A 169 -34.42 -7.69 -3.96
CA SER A 169 -35.41 -8.45 -4.73
C SER A 169 -35.81 -7.77 -6.03
N THR A 170 -35.94 -6.44 -6.04
CA THR A 170 -36.21 -5.67 -7.26
C THR A 170 -35.03 -5.73 -8.23
N LEU A 171 -33.80 -5.64 -7.74
CA LEU A 171 -32.60 -5.76 -8.57
C LEU A 171 -32.42 -7.19 -9.10
N ALA A 172 -32.70 -8.20 -8.28
CA ALA A 172 -32.65 -9.61 -8.66
C ALA A 172 -33.63 -9.94 -9.79
N ALA A 173 -34.79 -9.26 -9.82
CA ALA A 173 -35.81 -9.45 -10.85
C ALA A 173 -35.36 -8.97 -12.24
N VAL A 174 -34.45 -7.98 -12.30
CA VAL A 174 -33.78 -7.58 -13.56
C VAL A 174 -32.72 -8.61 -13.95
N GLY A 175 -31.96 -9.10 -12.97
CA GLY A 175 -31.02 -10.19 -13.12
C GLY A 175 -30.09 -10.31 -11.91
N PRO A 176 -29.56 -11.51 -11.61
CA PRO A 176 -28.78 -11.74 -10.39
C PRO A 176 -27.52 -10.89 -10.28
N LEU A 177 -26.96 -10.42 -11.40
CA LEU A 177 -25.77 -9.55 -11.44
C LEU A 177 -26.08 -8.08 -11.11
N TYR A 178 -27.35 -7.65 -11.20
CA TYR A 178 -27.76 -6.28 -10.91
C TYR A 178 -27.78 -5.95 -9.40
N ILE A 179 -27.64 -6.98 -8.55
CA ILE A 179 -27.42 -6.81 -7.11
C ILE A 179 -25.97 -6.37 -6.83
N LEU A 180 -25.01 -6.70 -7.71
CA LEU A 180 -23.59 -6.44 -7.43
C LEU A 180 -23.27 -4.94 -7.22
N PRO A 181 -23.79 -4.01 -8.05
CA PRO A 181 -23.54 -2.59 -7.82
C PRO A 181 -24.20 -2.06 -6.53
N SER A 182 -25.31 -2.65 -6.06
CA SER A 182 -25.94 -2.20 -4.82
C SER A 182 -25.12 -2.55 -3.58
N LEU A 183 -24.29 -3.60 -3.64
CA LEU A 183 -23.36 -3.97 -2.57
C LEU A 183 -22.27 -2.92 -2.32
N LEU A 184 -22.03 -1.99 -3.24
CA LEU A 184 -21.08 -0.89 -3.04
C LEU A 184 -21.45 -0.04 -1.81
N SER A 185 -22.74 0.13 -1.51
CA SER A 185 -23.20 0.89 -0.34
C SER A 185 -22.71 0.29 0.99
N PRO A 186 -23.09 -0.95 1.37
CA PRO A 186 -22.64 -1.55 2.62
C PRO A 186 -21.13 -1.82 2.63
N LEU A 187 -20.50 -2.13 1.49
CA LEU A 187 -19.05 -2.34 1.41
C LEU A 187 -18.26 -1.05 1.62
N PHE A 188 -18.71 0.07 1.03
CA PHE A 188 -18.12 1.38 1.24
C PHE A 188 -18.16 1.77 2.73
N LEU A 189 -19.32 1.60 3.39
CA LEU A 189 -19.45 1.90 4.82
C LEU A 189 -18.63 0.96 5.70
N LEU A 190 -18.56 -0.33 5.34
CA LEU A 190 -17.72 -1.28 6.06
C LEU A 190 -16.24 -0.91 5.96
N ALA A 191 -15.74 -0.62 4.75
CA ALA A 191 -14.37 -0.19 4.50
C ALA A 191 -14.06 1.13 5.23
N LEU A 192 -14.99 2.08 5.17
CA LEU A 192 -14.86 3.36 5.84
C LEU A 192 -14.76 3.19 7.37
N PHE A 193 -15.71 2.49 8.00
CA PHE A 193 -15.71 2.33 9.45
C PHE A 193 -14.56 1.43 9.93
N TYR A 194 -14.14 0.46 9.12
CA TYR A 194 -12.93 -0.32 9.38
C TYR A 194 -11.69 0.58 9.34
N GLY A 195 -11.53 1.39 8.28
CA GLY A 195 -10.44 2.35 8.19
C GLY A 195 -10.46 3.40 9.29
N GLN A 196 -11.62 3.87 9.73
CA GLN A 196 -11.73 4.75 10.89
C GLN A 196 -11.39 4.04 12.22
N ALA A 197 -11.77 2.78 12.36
CA ALA A 197 -11.45 1.97 13.55
C ALA A 197 -9.95 1.60 13.61
N CYS A 198 -9.29 1.45 12.46
CA CYS A 198 -7.86 1.17 12.36
C CYS A 198 -6.98 2.43 12.29
N GLY A 199 -7.57 3.64 12.21
CA GLY A 199 -6.84 4.91 12.18
C GLY A 199 -6.41 5.37 10.78
N THR A 200 -6.77 4.64 9.73
CA THR A 200 -6.39 4.90 8.32
C THR A 200 -7.17 6.04 7.67
N ILE A 201 -8.43 6.30 8.07
CA ILE A 201 -9.34 7.23 7.34
C ILE A 201 -9.83 8.43 8.18
N SER A 202 -9.61 8.46 9.51
CA SER A 202 -9.93 9.66 10.31
C SER A 202 -9.21 9.75 11.65
N ASN A 203 -8.89 10.98 12.05
CA ASN A 203 -8.28 11.33 13.34
C ASN A 203 -9.27 11.23 14.51
N THR A 204 -10.48 10.67 14.38
CA THR A 204 -11.47 10.69 15.47
C THR A 204 -11.00 9.87 16.69
N VAL A 205 -10.35 8.74 16.43
CA VAL A 205 -9.72 7.89 17.45
C VAL A 205 -8.48 8.59 18.04
N GLU A 206 -7.66 9.19 17.19
CA GLU A 206 -6.47 9.94 17.60
C GLU A 206 -6.83 11.17 18.44
N LEU A 207 -7.87 11.92 18.08
CA LEU A 207 -8.40 13.05 18.83
C LEU A 207 -9.00 12.61 20.16
N ALA A 208 -9.69 11.46 20.20
CA ALA A 208 -10.19 10.89 21.45
C ALA A 208 -9.02 10.46 22.36
N ASN A 209 -7.96 9.88 21.79
CA ASN A 209 -6.73 9.52 22.52
C ASN A 209 -5.93 10.75 22.94
N ALA A 210 -5.84 11.80 22.13
CA ALA A 210 -5.19 13.05 22.51
C ALA A 210 -5.94 13.74 23.66
N LYS A 211 -7.28 13.63 23.68
CA LYS A 211 -8.13 14.26 24.68
C LYS A 211 -8.26 13.48 25.99
N HIS A 212 -8.33 12.15 25.93
CA HIS A 212 -8.63 11.29 27.08
C HIS A 212 -7.56 10.20 27.32
N GLY A 213 -6.54 10.09 26.47
CA GLY A 213 -5.54 9.01 26.55
C GLY A 213 -4.71 8.99 27.82
N HIS A 214 -4.59 10.11 28.52
CA HIS A 214 -3.93 10.19 29.83
C HIS A 214 -4.80 9.70 30.99
N ASP A 215 -6.12 9.51 30.78
CA ASP A 215 -7.07 9.06 31.80
C ASP A 215 -7.03 7.52 31.94
N PRO A 216 -6.67 6.97 33.12
CA PRO A 216 -6.65 5.53 33.36
C PRO A 216 -8.02 4.85 33.12
N ALA A 217 -9.13 5.52 33.41
CA ALA A 217 -10.47 4.98 33.18
C ALA A 217 -10.77 4.85 31.68
N TYR A 218 -10.30 5.80 30.86
CA TYR A 218 -10.42 5.73 29.41
C TYR A 218 -9.56 4.60 28.83
N GLN A 219 -8.34 4.43 29.34
CA GLN A 219 -7.46 3.33 28.94
C GLN A 219 -8.04 1.95 29.28
N GLU A 220 -8.73 1.82 30.41
CA GLU A 220 -9.46 0.59 30.75
C GLU A 220 -10.69 0.39 29.85
N TYR A 221 -11.44 1.46 29.59
CA TYR A 221 -12.59 1.45 28.69
C TYR A 221 -12.22 0.98 27.28
N ILE A 222 -11.17 1.51 26.65
CA ILE A 222 -10.79 1.11 25.28
C ILE A 222 -10.27 -0.32 25.20
N LYS A 223 -9.73 -0.88 26.30
CA LYS A 223 -9.33 -2.29 26.39
C LYS A 223 -10.53 -3.22 26.51
N LYS A 224 -11.55 -2.81 27.27
CA LYS A 224 -12.72 -3.62 27.60
C LYS A 224 -13.82 -3.55 26.53
N VAL A 225 -14.05 -2.37 25.97
CA VAL A 225 -15.15 -2.10 25.03
C VAL A 225 -14.61 -2.17 23.61
N PRO A 226 -15.12 -3.03 22.73
CA PRO A 226 -14.60 -3.17 21.36
C PRO A 226 -14.99 -1.98 20.47
N ARG A 227 -14.14 -1.65 19.48
CA ARG A 227 -14.46 -0.64 18.44
C ARG A 227 -15.59 -1.12 17.50
N ILE A 228 -15.53 -2.39 17.10
CA ILE A 228 -16.55 -3.13 16.36
C ILE A 228 -16.52 -4.55 16.95
N ARG A 229 -17.66 -5.14 17.33
CA ARG A 229 -17.70 -6.43 18.08
C ARG A 229 -17.06 -7.56 17.26
N ARG A 230 -15.78 -7.85 17.53
CA ARG A 230 -14.88 -8.77 16.81
C ARG A 230 -15.44 -10.19 16.62
N LYS A 231 -16.38 -10.63 17.46
CA LYS A 231 -16.84 -12.03 17.48
C LYS A 231 -18.15 -12.31 16.76
N SER A 232 -18.96 -11.31 16.39
CA SER A 232 -20.27 -11.58 15.75
C SER A 232 -20.33 -11.18 14.28
N VAL A 233 -19.64 -10.11 13.86
CA VAL A 233 -19.62 -9.71 12.44
C VAL A 233 -18.60 -10.53 11.66
N ALA A 234 -17.42 -10.79 12.22
CA ALA A 234 -16.44 -11.69 11.60
C ALA A 234 -16.97 -13.13 11.53
N ALA A 235 -17.62 -13.63 12.58
CA ALA A 235 -18.19 -14.99 12.60
C ALA A 235 -19.46 -15.13 11.74
N ALA A 236 -20.31 -14.08 11.65
CA ALA A 236 -21.46 -14.10 10.74
C ALA A 236 -21.04 -13.88 9.29
N ALA A 237 -20.01 -13.05 9.04
CA ALA A 237 -19.38 -12.93 7.74
C ALA A 237 -18.71 -14.26 7.37
N GLU A 238 -17.91 -14.88 8.22
CA GLU A 238 -17.31 -16.20 7.99
C GLU A 238 -18.34 -17.30 7.86
N SER A 239 -19.45 -17.29 8.61
CA SER A 239 -20.52 -18.30 8.52
C SER A 239 -21.35 -18.14 7.24
N CYS A 240 -21.71 -16.90 6.88
CA CYS A 240 -22.43 -16.63 5.63
C CYS A 240 -21.51 -16.83 4.41
N LEU A 241 -20.24 -16.41 4.51
CA LEU A 241 -19.20 -16.62 3.51
C LEU A 241 -18.90 -18.12 3.39
N SER A 242 -18.74 -18.88 4.47
CA SER A 242 -18.52 -20.34 4.41
C SER A 242 -19.72 -21.11 3.86
N GLN A 243 -20.95 -20.70 4.16
CA GLN A 243 -22.16 -21.28 3.56
C GLN A 243 -22.33 -20.91 2.07
N LEU A 244 -21.92 -19.70 1.66
CA LEU A 244 -21.85 -19.28 0.25
C LEU A 244 -20.65 -19.90 -0.50
N LEU A 245 -19.56 -20.24 0.21
CA LEU A 245 -18.33 -20.85 -0.29
C LEU A 245 -18.45 -22.38 -0.40
N ALA A 246 -19.27 -23.03 0.43
CA ALA A 246 -19.51 -24.47 0.39
C ALA A 246 -20.11 -24.94 -0.96
N GLY A 247 -20.83 -24.05 -1.66
CA GLY A 247 -21.37 -24.31 -3.00
C GLY A 247 -20.46 -23.94 -4.17
N LYS A 248 -19.23 -23.45 -3.93
CA LYS A 248 -18.40 -22.82 -4.97
C LYS A 248 -16.92 -23.21 -4.90
N ALA A 249 -16.66 -24.50 -5.07
CA ALA A 249 -15.36 -24.99 -5.53
C ALA A 249 -14.87 -24.32 -6.83
N SER A 250 -15.72 -23.52 -7.51
CA SER A 250 -15.38 -22.77 -8.71
C SER A 250 -15.18 -21.24 -8.54
N LEU A 251 -15.37 -20.66 -7.34
CA LEU A 251 -15.24 -19.19 -7.15
C LEU A 251 -14.06 -18.77 -6.27
N ALA A 252 -13.47 -19.68 -5.49
CA ALA A 252 -12.15 -19.47 -4.86
C ALA A 252 -11.06 -19.13 -5.91
N LYS A 253 -11.29 -19.53 -7.17
CA LYS A 253 -10.44 -19.23 -8.33
C LYS A 253 -10.57 -17.79 -8.87
N LYS A 254 -11.50 -16.97 -8.36
CA LYS A 254 -11.78 -15.62 -8.90
C LYS A 254 -11.65 -14.45 -7.92
N LEU A 255 -11.29 -14.70 -6.66
CA LEU A 255 -11.09 -13.66 -5.64
C LEU A 255 -9.79 -13.82 -4.82
N GLN A 256 -8.90 -14.73 -5.24
CA GLN A 256 -7.48 -14.63 -4.88
C GLN A 256 -6.87 -13.53 -5.75
N VAL A 257 -6.27 -12.50 -5.16
CA VAL A 257 -5.04 -11.97 -5.76
C VAL A 257 -4.12 -13.17 -5.78
N SER A 258 -3.95 -13.75 -6.96
CA SER A 258 -3.19 -14.96 -7.14
C SER A 258 -1.73 -14.61 -6.93
N PHE A 259 -1.20 -14.84 -5.72
CA PHE A 259 0.24 -14.83 -5.53
C PHE A 259 0.94 -15.92 -6.35
N GLU A 260 0.25 -16.67 -7.23
CA GLU A 260 0.89 -17.67 -8.08
C GLU A 260 2.03 -17.11 -8.92
N GLY A 261 1.89 -15.90 -9.48
CA GLY A 261 2.97 -15.27 -10.26
C GLY A 261 4.23 -15.05 -9.41
N PRO A 262 4.16 -14.24 -8.33
CA PRO A 262 5.27 -14.05 -7.39
C PRO A 262 5.78 -15.36 -6.77
N LEU A 263 4.89 -16.29 -6.43
CA LEU A 263 5.26 -17.60 -5.88
C LEU A 263 6.01 -18.47 -6.89
N ARG A 264 5.64 -18.43 -8.18
CA ARG A 264 6.39 -19.11 -9.25
C ARG A 264 7.78 -18.51 -9.41
N LEU A 265 7.90 -17.18 -9.38
CA LEU A 265 9.19 -16.50 -9.43
C LEU A 265 10.05 -16.84 -8.20
N ALA A 266 9.45 -16.84 -7.01
CA ALA A 266 10.11 -17.18 -5.74
C ALA A 266 10.68 -18.61 -5.71
N LYS A 267 10.15 -19.53 -6.53
CA LYS A 267 10.70 -20.90 -6.67
C LYS A 267 12.00 -20.97 -7.46
N MET A 268 12.33 -19.93 -8.23
CA MET A 268 13.51 -19.92 -9.11
C MET A 268 14.51 -18.80 -8.77
N THR A 269 14.06 -17.77 -8.07
CA THR A 269 14.81 -16.56 -7.72
C THR A 269 14.37 -16.09 -6.33
N THR A 270 15.31 -15.67 -5.48
CA THR A 270 14.96 -15.12 -4.17
C THR A 270 14.40 -13.71 -4.33
N LEU A 271 13.26 -13.41 -3.71
CA LEU A 271 12.62 -12.10 -3.84
C LEU A 271 13.04 -11.15 -2.73
N SER A 272 13.43 -9.96 -3.13
CA SER A 272 13.65 -8.78 -2.29
C SER A 272 12.61 -7.71 -2.66
N ILE A 273 12.19 -6.90 -1.70
CA ILE A 273 11.26 -5.79 -1.94
C ILE A 273 12.00 -4.44 -2.01
N ASP A 274 11.73 -3.66 -3.06
CA ASP A 274 12.37 -2.37 -3.30
C ASP A 274 11.47 -1.21 -2.84
N THR A 275 11.43 -0.96 -1.53
CA THR A 275 10.66 0.13 -0.93
C THR A 275 11.13 0.49 0.48
N GLY A 276 10.94 1.74 0.87
CA GLY A 276 11.03 2.20 2.27
C GLY A 276 9.68 2.31 2.97
N ASP A 277 8.58 1.89 2.34
CA ASP A 277 7.24 2.00 2.91
C ASP A 277 6.92 0.83 3.84
N LEU A 278 7.05 1.07 5.15
CA LEU A 278 6.73 0.11 6.21
C LEU A 278 5.28 -0.38 6.14
N SER A 279 4.33 0.48 5.76
CA SER A 279 2.92 0.12 5.74
C SER A 279 2.64 -0.93 4.68
N VAL A 280 3.22 -0.75 3.49
CA VAL A 280 3.13 -1.70 2.37
C VAL A 280 3.82 -3.02 2.72
N ILE A 281 5.05 -2.97 3.23
CA ILE A 281 5.79 -4.19 3.59
C ILE A 281 5.00 -4.98 4.65
N GLN A 282 4.53 -4.31 5.70
CA GLN A 282 3.81 -4.94 6.81
C GLN A 282 2.44 -5.50 6.40
N ALA A 283 1.65 -4.74 5.64
CA ALA A 283 0.27 -5.09 5.33
C ALA A 283 0.17 -6.13 4.20
N GLU A 284 1.08 -6.11 3.24
CA GLU A 284 0.94 -6.89 2.01
C GLU A 284 1.94 -8.03 1.88
N TYR A 285 3.14 -7.92 2.48
CA TYR A 285 4.24 -8.84 2.18
C TYR A 285 4.78 -9.61 3.40
N ALA A 286 4.81 -9.01 4.60
CA ALA A 286 5.45 -9.59 5.78
C ALA A 286 4.90 -10.99 6.16
N GLU A 287 3.59 -11.20 6.02
CA GLU A 287 2.95 -12.49 6.34
C GLU A 287 2.92 -13.48 5.16
N THR A 288 3.33 -13.07 3.96
CA THR A 288 3.26 -13.92 2.76
C THR A 288 4.33 -15.00 2.71
N GLY A 289 5.47 -14.77 3.38
CA GLY A 289 6.67 -15.61 3.26
C GLY A 289 7.35 -15.56 1.89
N LEU A 290 6.89 -14.71 0.96
CA LEU A 290 7.43 -14.60 -0.39
C LEU A 290 8.69 -13.74 -0.44
N ILE A 291 8.69 -12.64 0.32
CA ILE A 291 9.79 -11.68 0.36
C ILE A 291 10.81 -12.12 1.42
N THR A 292 12.06 -12.25 0.99
CA THR A 292 13.18 -12.62 1.86
C THR A 292 13.94 -11.40 2.32
N ASP A 293 14.28 -10.48 1.40
CA ASP A 293 15.10 -9.30 1.70
C ASP A 293 14.33 -8.00 1.41
N ALA A 294 14.93 -6.87 1.80
CA ALA A 294 14.48 -5.55 1.39
C ALA A 294 15.66 -4.65 1.03
N THR A 295 15.44 -3.74 0.07
CA THR A 295 16.43 -2.74 -0.32
C THR A 295 15.92 -1.33 -0.09
N THR A 296 16.72 -0.51 0.57
CA THR A 296 16.54 0.94 0.57
C THR A 296 17.66 1.63 -0.25
N ASN A 297 17.46 2.91 -0.50
CA ASN A 297 18.39 3.82 -1.18
C ASN A 297 18.07 5.26 -0.72
N PRO A 298 18.87 6.28 -1.11
CA PRO A 298 18.65 7.65 -0.65
C PRO A 298 17.26 8.21 -1.01
N LEU A 299 16.67 7.82 -2.14
CA LEU A 299 15.31 8.22 -2.53
C LEU A 299 14.27 7.76 -1.49
N PHE A 300 14.35 6.51 -1.04
CA PHE A 300 13.38 5.97 -0.06
C PHE A 300 13.56 6.58 1.33
N VAL A 301 14.82 6.77 1.78
CA VAL A 301 15.09 7.43 3.07
C VAL A 301 14.62 8.89 3.04
N SER A 302 14.88 9.60 1.94
CA SER A 302 14.42 10.98 1.72
C SER A 302 12.90 11.07 1.72
N LYS A 303 12.21 10.19 0.98
CA LYS A 303 10.74 10.10 0.99
C LYS A 303 10.18 9.83 2.38
N ALA A 304 10.75 8.88 3.12
CA ALA A 304 10.32 8.57 4.48
C ALA A 304 10.50 9.79 5.40
N GLY A 305 11.70 10.37 5.44
CA GLY A 305 12.04 11.50 6.30
C GLY A 305 11.25 12.78 6.02
N LEU A 306 10.78 12.97 4.78
CA LEU A 306 10.03 14.16 4.35
C LEU A 306 8.52 13.93 4.21
N SER A 307 8.03 12.72 4.46
CA SER A 307 6.62 12.34 4.22
C SER A 307 5.60 13.07 5.11
N GLY A 308 6.01 13.47 6.32
CA GLY A 308 5.08 13.96 7.36
C GLY A 308 4.27 12.87 8.05
N ASP A 309 4.46 11.59 7.69
CA ASP A 309 3.84 10.46 8.37
C ASP A 309 4.30 10.37 9.83
N PRO A 310 3.42 10.19 10.82
CA PRO A 310 3.80 10.17 12.23
C PRO A 310 4.89 9.15 12.58
N VAL A 311 4.93 7.99 11.92
CA VAL A 311 5.94 6.96 12.15
C VAL A 311 7.32 7.46 11.73
N TYR A 312 7.42 8.02 10.52
CA TYR A 312 8.70 8.51 10.01
C TYR A 312 9.11 9.84 10.66
N VAL A 313 8.15 10.69 11.05
CA VAL A 313 8.43 11.88 11.88
C VAL A 313 9.09 11.48 13.19
N ALA A 314 8.58 10.44 13.87
CA ALA A 314 9.21 9.92 15.08
C ALA A 314 10.64 9.41 14.83
N PHE A 315 10.91 8.78 13.67
CA PHE A 315 12.27 8.38 13.31
C PHE A 315 13.21 9.56 13.10
N VAL A 316 12.72 10.63 12.48
CA VAL A 316 13.51 11.86 12.27
C VAL A 316 13.81 12.55 13.61
N GLU A 317 12.82 12.65 14.48
CA GLU A 317 12.98 13.24 15.82
C GLU A 317 13.95 12.43 16.68
N ASP A 318 13.83 11.10 16.69
CA ASP A 318 14.77 10.20 17.35
C ASP A 318 16.19 10.37 16.81
N ALA A 319 16.34 10.43 15.48
CA ALA A 319 17.63 10.59 14.83
C ALA A 319 18.32 11.92 15.19
N ILE A 320 17.57 13.03 15.19
CA ILE A 320 18.07 14.34 15.60
C ILE A 320 18.43 14.34 17.08
N ALA A 321 17.59 13.76 17.94
CA ALA A 321 17.83 13.67 19.38
C ALA A 321 19.06 12.82 19.71
N TYR A 322 19.27 11.73 18.98
CA TYR A 322 20.46 10.89 19.07
C TYR A 322 21.72 11.66 18.65
N ALA A 323 21.66 12.35 17.51
CA ALA A 323 22.79 13.08 16.97
C ALA A 323 23.23 14.26 17.85
N ARG A 324 22.28 15.03 18.41
CA ARG A 324 22.56 16.14 19.35
C ARG A 324 23.34 15.72 20.60
N LYS A 325 23.25 14.45 21.01
CA LYS A 325 24.00 13.92 22.16
C LYS A 325 25.43 13.52 21.81
N SER A 326 25.70 13.27 20.55
CA SER A 326 26.91 12.57 20.09
C SER A 326 27.81 13.43 19.19
N ALA A 327 27.30 14.58 18.71
CA ALA A 327 27.99 15.49 17.81
C ALA A 327 27.89 16.95 18.30
N SER A 328 28.88 17.77 17.94
CA SER A 328 29.04 19.13 18.49
C SER A 328 28.76 20.25 17.48
N THR A 329 28.97 20.02 16.19
CA THR A 329 28.70 21.01 15.14
C THR A 329 27.36 20.73 14.46
N GLU A 330 26.72 21.76 13.89
CA GLU A 330 25.46 21.58 13.15
C GLU A 330 25.62 20.55 12.02
N ASP A 331 26.71 20.61 11.29
CA ASP A 331 26.99 19.70 10.17
C ASP A 331 27.18 18.26 10.63
N ASP A 332 27.94 18.04 11.71
CA ASP A 332 28.12 16.69 12.27
C ASP A 332 26.80 16.12 12.83
N ILE A 333 25.96 16.97 13.43
CA ILE A 333 24.63 16.57 13.94
C ILE A 333 23.74 16.14 12.79
N VAL A 334 23.69 16.94 11.71
CA VAL A 334 22.86 16.63 10.53
C VAL A 334 23.36 15.36 9.85
N GLU A 335 24.66 15.23 9.66
CA GLU A 335 25.29 14.05 9.07
C GLU A 335 24.95 12.77 9.85
N LEU A 336 25.08 12.81 11.18
CA LEU A 336 24.76 11.67 12.04
C LEU A 336 23.26 11.39 12.11
N ALA A 337 22.41 12.42 12.08
CA ALA A 337 20.96 12.26 12.05
C ALA A 337 20.49 11.59 10.75
N MET A 338 21.10 11.91 9.60
CA MET A 338 20.79 11.27 8.33
C MET A 338 21.10 9.76 8.36
N ASP A 339 22.27 9.38 8.87
CA ASP A 339 22.63 7.98 9.04
C ASP A 339 21.70 7.27 10.02
N LYS A 340 21.43 7.90 11.17
CA LYS A 340 20.55 7.34 12.19
C LYS A 340 19.13 7.17 11.67
N LEU A 341 18.64 8.09 10.83
CA LEU A 341 17.34 7.94 10.16
C LEU A 341 17.32 6.76 9.19
N ALA A 342 18.36 6.61 8.35
CA ALA A 342 18.47 5.47 7.44
C ALA A 342 18.49 4.14 8.21
N VAL A 343 19.22 4.09 9.32
CA VAL A 343 19.27 2.92 10.21
C VAL A 343 17.93 2.71 10.92
N ASN A 344 17.25 3.74 11.43
CA ASN A 344 15.95 3.59 12.07
C ASN A 344 14.91 2.98 11.11
N LEU A 345 14.89 3.45 9.87
CA LEU A 345 14.06 2.86 8.81
C LEU A 345 14.44 1.40 8.55
N GLY A 346 15.72 1.11 8.35
CA GLY A 346 16.16 -0.25 8.05
C GLY A 346 16.01 -1.23 9.23
N VAL A 347 16.11 -0.76 10.49
CA VAL A 347 15.78 -1.54 11.69
C VAL A 347 14.31 -1.92 11.67
N ALA A 348 13.42 -0.98 11.34
CA ALA A 348 11.99 -1.26 11.23
C ALA A 348 11.71 -2.28 10.12
N ILE A 349 12.32 -2.13 8.94
CA ILE A 349 12.17 -3.07 7.82
C ILE A 349 12.75 -4.45 8.15
N SER A 350 13.90 -4.53 8.83
CA SER A 350 14.56 -5.79 9.18
C SER A 350 13.71 -6.70 10.07
N LYS A 351 12.74 -6.14 10.78
CA LYS A 351 11.77 -6.87 11.59
C LYS A 351 10.62 -7.47 10.77
N LEU A 352 10.45 -7.00 9.53
CA LEU A 352 9.36 -7.39 8.62
C LEU A 352 9.81 -8.41 7.56
N VAL A 353 11.11 -8.51 7.30
CA VAL A 353 11.69 -9.46 6.33
C VAL A 353 12.66 -10.42 7.03
N PRO A 354 12.73 -11.70 6.62
CA PRO A 354 13.57 -12.70 7.30
C PRO A 354 15.04 -12.68 6.90
N GLY A 355 15.41 -12.00 5.82
CA GLY A 355 16.75 -11.92 5.25
C GLY A 355 17.40 -10.54 5.40
N TYR A 356 18.03 -10.05 4.35
CA TYR A 356 18.84 -8.84 4.41
C TYR A 356 18.05 -7.55 4.34
N ILE A 357 18.57 -6.50 4.97
CA ILE A 357 18.23 -5.10 4.67
C ILE A 357 19.44 -4.40 4.03
N SER A 358 19.29 -3.88 2.81
CA SER A 358 20.33 -3.02 2.21
C SER A 358 20.15 -1.57 2.63
N THR A 359 21.22 -0.95 3.15
CA THR A 359 21.26 0.47 3.53
C THR A 359 22.43 1.15 2.82
N GLU A 360 22.15 2.25 2.12
CA GLU A 360 23.11 2.91 1.24
C GLU A 360 23.92 3.98 1.98
N VAL A 361 25.22 3.99 1.76
CA VAL A 361 26.13 5.07 2.20
C VAL A 361 25.81 6.35 1.45
N ASP A 362 26.09 7.49 2.08
CA ASP A 362 25.93 8.81 1.45
C ASP A 362 26.60 8.84 0.05
N PRO A 363 25.83 9.05 -1.03
CA PRO A 363 26.33 8.95 -2.40
C PRO A 363 27.38 10.01 -2.73
N ARG A 364 27.50 11.09 -1.96
CA ARG A 364 28.55 12.11 -2.12
C ARG A 364 29.95 11.55 -1.83
N LEU A 365 30.03 10.43 -1.10
CA LEU A 365 31.28 9.77 -0.73
C LEU A 365 31.77 8.77 -1.78
N SER A 366 31.04 8.57 -2.88
CA SER A 366 31.30 7.50 -3.87
C SER A 366 32.68 7.55 -4.54
N PHE A 367 33.40 8.66 -4.44
CA PHE A 367 34.78 8.82 -4.94
C PHE A 367 35.80 9.07 -3.82
N ASN A 368 35.41 8.82 -2.57
CA ASN A 368 36.26 8.92 -1.39
C ASN A 368 36.17 7.62 -0.59
N LYS A 369 37.15 6.75 -0.81
CA LYS A 369 37.23 5.43 -0.17
C LYS A 369 37.24 5.52 1.36
N GLU A 370 38.09 6.39 1.92
CA GLU A 370 38.28 6.45 3.37
C GLU A 370 37.02 6.97 4.09
N GLU A 371 36.34 7.98 3.52
CA GLU A 371 35.06 8.44 4.06
C GLU A 371 33.93 7.41 3.87
N THR A 372 33.93 6.67 2.76
CA THR A 372 33.00 5.55 2.54
C THR A 372 33.18 4.48 3.62
N LEU A 373 34.43 4.09 3.93
CA LEU A 373 34.75 3.12 4.99
C LEU A 373 34.30 3.62 6.36
N ARG A 374 34.62 4.87 6.71
CA ARG A 374 34.19 5.50 7.97
C ARG A 374 32.67 5.44 8.10
N ARG A 375 31.95 5.81 7.04
CA ARG A 375 30.50 5.87 7.01
C ARG A 375 29.85 4.49 7.12
N ALA A 376 30.34 3.52 6.34
CA ALA A 376 29.87 2.14 6.36
C ALA A 376 30.00 1.52 7.76
N ARG A 377 31.18 1.66 8.39
CA ARG A 377 31.41 1.17 9.76
C ARG A 377 30.50 1.84 10.78
N ARG A 378 30.22 3.14 10.63
CA ARG A 378 29.26 3.86 11.49
C ARG A 378 27.84 3.31 11.34
N ILE A 379 27.37 3.10 10.11
CA ILE A 379 26.04 2.52 9.85
C ILE A 379 25.91 1.14 10.50
N ILE A 380 26.91 0.27 10.35
CA ILE A 380 26.92 -1.04 11.03
C ILE A 380 26.90 -0.91 12.55
N ALA A 381 27.69 -0.02 13.13
CA ALA A 381 27.70 0.19 14.58
C ALA A 381 26.32 0.64 15.10
N LEU A 382 25.62 1.52 14.37
CA LEU A 382 24.27 1.97 14.72
C LEU A 382 23.24 0.82 14.63
N TYR A 383 23.40 -0.11 13.69
CA TYR A 383 22.57 -1.32 13.62
C TYR A 383 22.82 -2.26 14.80
N GLU A 384 24.08 -2.49 15.15
CA GLU A 384 24.47 -3.34 16.27
C GLU A 384 23.97 -2.77 17.61
N GLU A 385 24.07 -1.45 17.80
CA GLU A 385 23.48 -0.75 18.95
C GLU A 385 21.96 -0.95 19.02
N ALA A 386 21.27 -0.96 17.88
CA ALA A 386 19.83 -1.23 17.79
C ALA A 386 19.47 -2.73 17.92
N GLY A 387 20.45 -3.61 18.18
CA GLY A 387 20.25 -5.04 18.36
C GLY A 387 20.08 -5.84 17.06
N ILE A 388 20.45 -5.26 15.91
CA ILE A 388 20.44 -5.95 14.62
C ILE A 388 21.87 -6.41 14.31
N ALA A 389 22.05 -7.73 14.14
CA ALA A 389 23.34 -8.30 13.80
C ALA A 389 23.83 -7.79 12.43
N ARG A 390 25.12 -7.47 12.29
CA ARG A 390 25.71 -7.03 11.02
C ARG A 390 25.45 -7.99 9.86
N SER A 391 25.32 -9.30 10.14
CA SER A 391 24.99 -10.33 9.14
C SER A 391 23.57 -10.22 8.56
N ARG A 392 22.73 -9.32 9.08
CA ARG A 392 21.40 -9.00 8.52
C ARG A 392 21.43 -7.76 7.63
N VAL A 393 22.57 -7.08 7.51
CA VAL A 393 22.69 -5.77 6.85
C VAL A 393 23.65 -5.88 5.67
N LEU A 394 23.23 -5.35 4.52
CA LEU A 394 24.11 -5.13 3.38
C LEU A 394 24.42 -3.63 3.28
N ILE A 395 25.70 -3.26 3.42
CA ILE A 395 26.12 -1.89 3.16
C ILE A 395 26.14 -1.67 1.65
N LYS A 396 25.31 -0.76 1.19
CA LYS A 396 25.11 -0.52 -0.23
C LYS A 396 26.00 0.64 -0.70
N LEU A 397 26.81 0.38 -1.72
CA LEU A 397 27.83 1.28 -2.24
C LEU A 397 27.71 1.39 -3.76
N ALA A 398 27.93 2.58 -4.33
CA ALA A 398 28.01 2.72 -5.79
C ALA A 398 29.22 1.95 -6.33
N ALA A 399 29.06 1.26 -7.47
CA ALA A 399 30.13 0.50 -8.13
C ALA A 399 31.10 1.40 -8.93
N THR A 400 31.64 2.42 -8.26
CA THR A 400 32.84 3.14 -8.65
C THR A 400 34.09 2.34 -8.27
N TRP A 401 35.27 2.73 -8.77
CA TRP A 401 36.51 2.07 -8.35
C TRP A 401 36.72 2.21 -6.83
N GLU A 402 36.52 3.41 -6.30
CA GLU A 402 36.68 3.73 -4.89
C GLU A 402 35.66 2.98 -4.03
N GLY A 403 34.43 2.81 -4.52
CA GLY A 403 33.41 1.99 -3.87
C GLY A 403 33.76 0.51 -3.82
N ILE A 404 34.31 -0.05 -4.91
CA ILE A 404 34.81 -1.44 -4.96
C ILE A 404 36.02 -1.63 -4.02
N ALA A 405 36.93 -0.66 -4.01
CA ALA A 405 38.09 -0.68 -3.12
C ALA A 405 37.68 -0.61 -1.64
N ALA A 406 36.66 0.21 -1.30
CA ALA A 406 36.09 0.25 0.04
C ALA A 406 35.37 -1.05 0.40
N MET A 407 34.56 -1.59 -0.53
CA MET A 407 33.87 -2.86 -0.35
C MET A 407 34.83 -3.99 0.00
N LYS A 408 35.97 -4.10 -0.70
CA LYS A 408 36.96 -5.14 -0.45
C LYS A 408 37.43 -5.16 1.01
N GLU A 409 37.66 -3.99 1.60
CA GLU A 409 38.08 -3.89 3.00
C GLU A 409 36.94 -4.19 3.96
N LEU A 410 35.71 -3.73 3.65
CA LEU A 410 34.53 -4.02 4.45
C LEU A 410 34.21 -5.53 4.48
N GLU A 411 34.28 -6.21 3.34
CA GLU A 411 34.07 -7.67 3.27
C GLU A 411 35.13 -8.41 4.10
N ALA A 412 36.40 -7.97 4.06
CA ALA A 412 37.47 -8.51 4.89
C ALA A 412 37.23 -8.29 6.41
N GLU A 413 36.46 -7.28 6.78
CA GLU A 413 36.01 -6.98 8.15
C GLU A 413 34.70 -7.71 8.54
N GLY A 414 34.15 -8.53 7.65
CA GLY A 414 32.86 -9.20 7.84
C GLY A 414 31.66 -8.25 7.75
N ILE A 415 31.81 -7.13 7.04
CA ILE A 415 30.73 -6.21 6.69
C ILE A 415 30.35 -6.46 5.23
N THR A 416 29.26 -7.19 5.02
CA THR A 416 28.79 -7.58 3.70
C THR A 416 28.24 -6.39 2.91
N CYS A 417 28.57 -6.32 1.63
CA CYS A 417 28.24 -5.18 0.78
C CYS A 417 27.30 -5.54 -0.39
N ASN A 418 26.52 -4.53 -0.81
CA ASN A 418 25.72 -4.54 -2.02
C ASN A 418 26.26 -3.47 -2.99
N MET A 419 26.90 -3.88 -4.07
CA MET A 419 27.40 -2.95 -5.09
C MET A 419 26.27 -2.55 -6.04
N THR A 420 25.78 -1.32 -5.91
CA THR A 420 24.67 -0.76 -6.70
C THR A 420 25.17 0.12 -7.85
N LEU A 421 24.25 0.63 -8.67
CA LEU A 421 24.58 1.44 -9.85
C LEU A 421 25.54 0.68 -10.80
N VAL A 422 25.29 -0.63 -10.95
CA VAL A 422 26.00 -1.49 -11.89
C VAL A 422 25.25 -1.46 -13.22
N PHE A 423 25.92 -0.98 -14.26
CA PHE A 423 25.37 -0.81 -15.60
C PHE A 423 26.18 -1.57 -16.65
N GLY A 424 27.49 -1.69 -16.45
CA GLY A 424 28.42 -2.29 -17.40
C GLY A 424 29.16 -3.50 -16.85
N PHE A 425 29.75 -4.27 -17.77
CA PHE A 425 30.42 -5.53 -17.45
C PHE A 425 31.67 -5.33 -16.57
N ALA A 426 32.42 -4.23 -16.77
CA ALA A 426 33.61 -3.92 -15.99
C ALA A 426 33.32 -3.80 -14.48
N GLN A 427 32.19 -3.16 -14.12
CA GLN A 427 31.74 -3.04 -12.74
C GLN A 427 31.44 -4.41 -12.12
N ALA A 428 30.71 -5.25 -12.84
CA ALA A 428 30.35 -6.58 -12.37
C ALA A 428 31.60 -7.47 -12.18
N VAL A 429 32.50 -7.49 -13.15
CA VAL A 429 33.74 -8.30 -13.09
C VAL A 429 34.61 -7.84 -11.94
N ALA A 430 34.88 -6.53 -11.81
CA ALA A 430 35.69 -6.00 -10.71
C ALA A 430 35.05 -6.32 -9.35
N ALA A 431 33.75 -6.07 -9.17
CA ALA A 431 33.06 -6.37 -7.91
C ALA A 431 33.20 -7.85 -7.51
N ALA A 432 33.05 -8.78 -8.46
CA ALA A 432 33.16 -10.21 -8.18
C ALA A 432 34.60 -10.66 -7.92
N GLN A 433 35.58 -10.16 -8.67
CA GLN A 433 37.00 -10.46 -8.45
C GLN A 433 37.51 -9.92 -7.11
N TYR A 434 36.92 -8.84 -6.61
CA TYR A 434 37.22 -8.27 -5.29
C TYR A 434 36.33 -8.82 -4.16
N GLY A 435 35.47 -9.80 -4.44
CA GLY A 435 34.74 -10.56 -3.42
C GLY A 435 33.46 -9.90 -2.89
N ALA A 436 32.79 -9.08 -3.70
CA ALA A 436 31.49 -8.52 -3.31
C ALA A 436 30.50 -9.63 -2.93
N HIS A 437 29.78 -9.47 -1.83
CA HIS A 437 28.69 -10.37 -1.47
C HIS A 437 27.56 -10.33 -2.50
N LEU A 438 27.18 -9.13 -2.96
CA LEU A 438 26.07 -8.92 -3.87
C LEU A 438 26.32 -7.73 -4.81
N ILE A 439 25.83 -7.82 -6.04
CA ILE A 439 25.69 -6.68 -6.96
C ILE A 439 24.22 -6.42 -7.31
N SER A 440 23.87 -5.16 -7.56
CA SER A 440 22.56 -4.73 -8.05
C SER A 440 22.67 -4.10 -9.45
N PRO A 441 22.62 -4.89 -10.54
CA PRO A 441 22.61 -4.36 -11.90
C PRO A 441 21.25 -3.78 -12.30
N PHE A 442 21.24 -2.69 -13.09
CA PHE A 442 20.03 -1.90 -13.39
C PHE A 442 19.63 -2.00 -14.87
N PRO A 443 19.02 -3.13 -15.33
CA PRO A 443 18.64 -3.34 -16.72
C PRO A 443 17.80 -2.20 -17.30
N GLY A 444 16.77 -1.75 -16.57
CA GLY A 444 15.86 -0.72 -17.08
C GLY A 444 16.53 0.62 -17.35
N ARG A 445 17.58 0.99 -16.62
CA ARG A 445 18.33 2.23 -16.92
C ARG A 445 19.29 2.07 -18.09
N VAL A 446 19.77 0.85 -18.35
CA VAL A 446 20.51 0.53 -19.58
C VAL A 446 19.57 0.60 -20.78
N LEU A 447 18.34 0.08 -20.66
CA LEU A 447 17.29 0.25 -21.66
C LEU A 447 16.98 1.73 -21.92
N ASP A 448 16.79 2.54 -20.88
CA ASP A 448 16.54 3.98 -21.00
C ASP A 448 17.67 4.69 -21.78
N PHE A 449 18.93 4.30 -21.55
CA PHE A 449 20.08 4.82 -22.29
C PHE A 449 20.01 4.43 -23.77
N GLN A 450 19.78 3.16 -24.06
CA GLN A 450 19.75 2.65 -25.43
C GLN A 450 18.58 3.23 -26.24
N LYS A 451 17.41 3.44 -25.62
CA LYS A 451 16.27 4.17 -26.21
C LYS A 451 16.69 5.54 -26.71
N LYS A 452 17.34 6.31 -25.83
CA LYS A 452 17.80 7.66 -26.16
C LYS A 452 18.88 7.66 -27.25
N LEU A 453 19.81 6.70 -27.23
CA LEU A 453 20.92 6.64 -28.18
C LEU A 453 20.48 6.20 -29.58
N SER A 454 19.66 5.14 -29.65
CA SER A 454 19.27 4.52 -30.93
C SER A 454 18.01 5.12 -31.56
N GLY A 455 17.16 5.77 -30.77
CA GLY A 455 15.82 6.20 -31.18
C GLY A 455 14.81 5.04 -31.34
N GLN A 456 15.20 3.81 -30.99
CA GLN A 456 14.31 2.67 -30.92
C GLN A 456 13.57 2.66 -29.58
N ASP A 457 12.25 2.43 -29.57
CA ASP A 457 11.44 2.53 -28.34
C ASP A 457 11.03 1.17 -27.74
N ALA A 458 11.28 0.07 -28.45
CA ALA A 458 10.86 -1.27 -28.04
C ALA A 458 11.85 -2.36 -28.48
N TRP A 459 12.07 -3.35 -27.61
CA TRP A 459 12.86 -4.55 -27.86
C TRP A 459 12.04 -5.79 -27.52
N LYS A 460 12.39 -6.93 -28.12
CA LYS A 460 11.97 -8.20 -27.53
C LYS A 460 12.64 -8.35 -26.17
N PRO A 461 11.98 -8.93 -25.15
CA PRO A 461 12.55 -9.03 -23.79
C PRO A 461 13.94 -9.69 -23.75
N GLU A 462 14.18 -10.70 -24.59
CA GLU A 462 15.48 -11.38 -24.69
C GLU A 462 16.57 -10.60 -25.44
N GLU A 463 16.19 -9.59 -26.24
CA GLU A 463 17.08 -8.69 -27.00
C GLU A 463 17.24 -7.33 -26.29
N ASP A 464 16.57 -7.13 -25.15
CA ASP A 464 16.68 -5.91 -24.35
C ASP A 464 18.14 -5.71 -23.89
N PRO A 465 18.76 -4.57 -24.17
CA PRO A 465 20.17 -4.31 -23.85
C PRO A 465 20.48 -4.43 -22.35
N GLY A 466 19.52 -4.07 -21.48
CA GLY A 466 19.64 -4.23 -20.04
C GLY A 466 19.58 -5.70 -19.62
N VAL A 467 18.63 -6.46 -20.17
CA VAL A 467 18.52 -7.91 -19.92
C VAL A 467 19.77 -8.63 -20.41
N VAL A 468 20.25 -8.32 -21.61
CA VAL A 468 21.49 -8.89 -22.19
C VAL A 468 22.69 -8.58 -21.30
N ALA A 469 22.82 -7.34 -20.83
CA ALA A 469 23.89 -6.95 -19.91
C ALA A 469 23.85 -7.77 -18.61
N VAL A 470 22.69 -7.92 -17.97
CA VAL A 470 22.54 -8.73 -16.74
C VAL A 470 22.86 -10.21 -17.01
N ARG A 471 22.36 -10.78 -18.12
CA ARG A 471 22.62 -12.18 -18.48
C ARG A 471 24.11 -12.44 -18.66
N ARG A 472 24.83 -11.52 -19.32
CA ARG A 472 26.28 -11.60 -19.48
C ARG A 472 27.01 -11.59 -18.14
N MET A 473 26.64 -10.68 -17.23
CA MET A 473 27.21 -10.62 -15.87
C MET A 473 26.97 -11.91 -15.09
N TYR A 474 25.74 -12.41 -15.12
CA TYR A 474 25.34 -13.64 -14.43
C TYR A 474 26.07 -14.86 -14.98
N ALA A 475 26.14 -15.00 -16.31
CA ALA A 475 26.87 -16.06 -17.00
C ALA A 475 28.35 -16.09 -16.61
N TYR A 476 29.01 -14.92 -16.57
CA TYR A 476 30.39 -14.78 -16.12
C TYR A 476 30.57 -15.28 -14.68
N TYR A 477 29.68 -14.90 -13.75
CA TYR A 477 29.78 -15.36 -12.36
C TYR A 477 29.65 -16.87 -12.25
N LYS A 478 28.71 -17.49 -12.96
CA LYS A 478 28.51 -18.94 -12.92
C LYS A 478 29.64 -19.70 -13.62
N ARG A 479 30.19 -19.17 -14.71
CA ARG A 479 31.32 -19.75 -15.44
C ARG A 479 32.59 -19.85 -14.58
N TYR A 480 32.89 -18.79 -13.83
CA TYR A 480 34.13 -18.65 -13.05
C TYR A 480 33.97 -18.95 -11.56
N GLY A 481 32.79 -19.37 -11.12
CA GLY A 481 32.55 -19.78 -9.74
C GLY A 481 32.62 -18.63 -8.74
N HIS A 482 32.21 -17.44 -9.13
CA HIS A 482 32.09 -16.31 -8.20
C HIS A 482 30.86 -16.48 -7.31
N ASP A 483 31.04 -16.37 -5.99
CA ASP A 483 29.95 -16.44 -4.99
C ASP A 483 29.10 -15.16 -4.93
N THR A 484 29.51 -14.10 -5.65
CA THR A 484 28.78 -12.83 -5.72
C THR A 484 27.36 -13.05 -6.24
N ILE A 485 26.39 -12.62 -5.44
CA ILE A 485 24.97 -12.71 -5.78
C ILE A 485 24.63 -11.66 -6.84
N CYS A 486 24.01 -12.08 -7.94
CA CYS A 486 23.46 -11.15 -8.93
C CYS A 486 21.99 -10.83 -8.59
N MET A 487 21.69 -9.57 -8.22
CA MET A 487 20.34 -9.12 -7.85
C MET A 487 19.87 -7.93 -8.70
N PRO A 488 19.31 -8.17 -9.90
CA PRO A 488 18.86 -7.07 -10.75
C PRO A 488 17.77 -6.21 -10.10
N ALA A 489 17.74 -4.94 -10.46
CA ALA A 489 16.88 -3.89 -9.91
C ALA A 489 16.46 -2.87 -10.99
N SER A 490 15.62 -1.89 -10.65
CA SER A 490 15.30 -0.75 -11.53
C SER A 490 14.74 -1.16 -12.90
N TRP A 491 13.54 -1.72 -12.88
CA TRP A 491 12.89 -2.34 -14.04
C TRP A 491 12.22 -1.36 -15.01
N ARG A 492 12.16 -1.72 -16.29
CA ARG A 492 11.40 -1.04 -17.35
C ARG A 492 10.70 -2.07 -18.26
N PRO A 493 9.65 -1.64 -18.97
CA PRO A 493 9.07 -2.46 -20.02
C PRO A 493 9.94 -2.44 -21.28
N SER A 494 10.52 -3.59 -21.64
CA SER A 494 11.30 -3.79 -22.88
C SER A 494 10.50 -3.41 -24.12
N ARG A 495 9.24 -3.87 -24.19
CA ARG A 495 8.32 -3.60 -25.33
C ARG A 495 7.54 -2.29 -25.22
N GLY A 496 7.72 -1.53 -24.14
CA GLY A 496 6.97 -0.28 -23.88
C GLY A 496 5.68 -0.48 -23.07
N ALA A 497 4.85 0.56 -23.01
CA ALA A 497 3.72 0.63 -22.07
C ALA A 497 2.79 -0.59 -22.14
N GLY A 498 2.46 -1.16 -20.98
CA GLY A 498 1.62 -2.35 -20.85
C GLY A 498 2.39 -3.68 -20.74
N TYR A 499 3.73 -3.63 -20.80
CA TYR A 499 4.61 -4.79 -20.69
C TYR A 499 5.62 -4.64 -19.53
N ASP A 500 5.16 -4.14 -18.39
CA ASP A 500 6.03 -3.69 -17.27
C ASP A 500 6.85 -4.82 -16.61
N LEU A 501 6.52 -6.08 -16.90
CA LEU A 501 7.16 -7.27 -16.34
C LEU A 501 8.20 -7.91 -17.28
N ASP A 502 8.42 -7.36 -18.49
CA ASP A 502 9.28 -7.95 -19.52
C ASP A 502 10.68 -8.33 -19.01
N GLU A 503 11.37 -7.39 -18.37
CA GLU A 503 12.73 -7.62 -17.86
C GLU A 503 12.76 -8.63 -16.71
N ILE A 504 11.74 -8.61 -15.84
CA ILE A 504 11.61 -9.54 -14.71
C ILE A 504 11.41 -10.97 -15.26
N GLU A 505 10.52 -11.13 -16.24
CA GLU A 505 10.26 -12.42 -16.88
C GLU A 505 11.48 -12.93 -17.66
N ALA A 506 12.17 -12.04 -18.38
CA ALA A 506 13.35 -12.40 -19.16
C ALA A 506 14.55 -12.81 -18.28
N LEU A 507 14.57 -12.38 -17.01
CA LEU A 507 15.62 -12.69 -16.05
C LEU A 507 15.21 -13.74 -15.00
N ALA A 508 14.02 -14.33 -15.13
CA ALA A 508 13.49 -15.31 -14.19
C ALA A 508 14.45 -16.51 -14.03
N GLY A 509 14.96 -16.74 -12.81
CA GLY A 509 15.97 -17.75 -12.51
C GLY A 509 17.37 -17.21 -12.17
N VAL A 510 17.57 -15.89 -12.19
CA VAL A 510 18.73 -15.21 -11.57
C VAL A 510 18.73 -15.43 -10.04
N ASP A 511 19.84 -15.18 -9.36
CA ASP A 511 19.99 -15.48 -7.92
C ASP A 511 18.91 -14.80 -7.06
N ARG A 512 18.79 -13.47 -7.18
CA ARG A 512 17.80 -12.66 -6.46
C ARG A 512 17.23 -11.57 -7.36
N MET A 513 16.09 -11.00 -6.99
CA MET A 513 15.55 -9.79 -7.64
C MET A 513 15.01 -8.86 -6.57
N THR A 514 15.31 -7.56 -6.67
CA THR A 514 14.61 -6.57 -5.87
C THR A 514 13.53 -5.89 -6.70
N ILE A 515 12.26 -6.06 -6.32
CA ILE A 515 11.10 -5.69 -7.12
C ILE A 515 10.23 -4.70 -6.33
N PRO A 516 9.84 -3.55 -6.92
CA PRO A 516 8.96 -2.60 -6.24
C PRO A 516 7.54 -3.20 -6.10
N PRO A 517 6.77 -2.79 -5.06
CA PRO A 517 5.44 -3.34 -4.78
C PRO A 517 4.50 -3.35 -5.98
N GLY A 518 4.47 -2.26 -6.75
CA GLY A 518 3.59 -2.16 -7.93
C GLY A 518 3.84 -3.23 -9.00
N LEU A 519 5.08 -3.67 -9.20
CA LEU A 519 5.39 -4.74 -10.15
C LEU A 519 5.11 -6.13 -9.57
N LEU A 520 5.29 -6.32 -8.25
CA LEU A 520 4.87 -7.55 -7.57
C LEU A 520 3.34 -7.74 -7.65
N GLU A 521 2.57 -6.65 -7.49
CA GLU A 521 1.12 -6.67 -7.69
C GLU A 521 0.73 -7.01 -9.14
N GLN A 522 1.43 -6.44 -10.12
CA GLN A 522 1.17 -6.76 -11.53
C GLN A 522 1.47 -8.23 -11.82
N LEU A 523 2.57 -8.76 -11.28
CA LEU A 523 2.93 -10.17 -11.39
C LEU A 523 1.87 -11.08 -10.75
N ALA A 524 1.24 -10.65 -9.65
CA ALA A 524 0.15 -11.38 -9.00
C ALA A 524 -1.19 -11.31 -9.77
N LYS A 525 -1.36 -10.32 -10.64
CA LYS A 525 -2.55 -10.16 -11.50
C LYS A 525 -2.41 -10.91 -12.83
N GLY A 526 -1.20 -11.31 -13.23
CA GLY A 526 -0.91 -11.99 -14.49
C GLY A 526 -1.48 -13.41 -14.56
N ASP A 527 -2.17 -13.73 -15.66
CA ASP A 527 -2.74 -15.07 -15.93
C ASP A 527 -1.84 -15.93 -16.86
N TYR A 528 -0.51 -15.77 -16.77
CA TYR A 528 0.44 -16.39 -17.68
C TYR A 528 1.41 -17.37 -17.00
N ALA A 529 1.96 -18.29 -17.80
CA ALA A 529 2.97 -19.25 -17.36
C ALA A 529 4.35 -18.57 -17.32
N LEU A 530 4.77 -18.15 -16.12
CA LEU A 530 6.15 -17.69 -15.90
C LEU A 530 7.13 -18.87 -16.02
N GLU A 531 8.00 -18.82 -17.01
CA GLU A 531 9.03 -19.82 -17.26
C GLU A 531 10.39 -19.41 -16.71
N ARG A 532 11.15 -20.37 -16.19
CA ARG A 532 12.55 -20.15 -15.85
C ARG A 532 13.37 -19.91 -17.12
N LYS A 533 14.01 -18.75 -17.22
CA LYS A 533 14.89 -18.37 -18.33
C LYS A 533 16.37 -18.58 -18.03
N LEU A 534 16.78 -18.41 -16.77
CA LEU A 534 18.18 -18.54 -16.37
C LEU A 534 18.39 -19.77 -15.48
N LYS A 535 19.19 -20.72 -15.95
CA LYS A 535 19.67 -21.87 -15.16
C LYS A 535 21.18 -21.71 -14.96
N PRO A 536 21.71 -21.83 -13.74
CA PRO A 536 23.11 -21.55 -13.47
C PRO A 536 24.08 -22.32 -14.38
N GLU A 537 23.82 -23.61 -14.62
CA GLU A 537 24.68 -24.49 -15.41
C GLU A 537 24.67 -24.10 -16.89
N ASP A 538 23.49 -23.80 -17.44
CA ASP A 538 23.32 -23.38 -18.83
C ASP A 538 23.99 -22.00 -19.05
N CYS A 539 23.76 -21.04 -18.15
CA CYS A 539 24.39 -19.72 -18.21
C CYS A 539 25.91 -19.81 -18.11
N ALA A 540 26.45 -20.70 -17.26
CA ALA A 540 27.88 -20.94 -17.18
C ALA A 540 28.42 -21.51 -18.51
N ALA A 541 27.72 -22.44 -19.15
CA ALA A 541 28.14 -23.04 -20.41
C ALA A 541 28.07 -22.06 -21.59
N GLU A 542 27.11 -21.12 -21.58
CA GLU A 542 26.90 -20.11 -22.62
C GLU A 542 27.81 -18.89 -22.50
N CYS A 543 28.54 -18.74 -21.39
CA CYS A 543 29.44 -17.60 -21.19
C CYS A 543 30.55 -17.58 -22.26
N ALA A 544 30.50 -16.59 -23.13
CA ALA A 544 31.49 -16.35 -24.19
C ALA A 544 32.68 -15.50 -23.74
N ASP A 545 32.59 -14.90 -22.55
CA ASP A 545 33.69 -14.11 -21.98
C ASP A 545 34.75 -15.05 -21.41
N ASN A 546 36.01 -14.79 -21.74
CA ASN A 546 37.14 -15.46 -21.12
C ASN A 546 37.37 -14.95 -19.69
N GLU A 547 38.26 -15.61 -18.95
CA GLU A 547 38.68 -15.13 -17.65
C GLU A 547 39.43 -13.83 -17.90
N LEU A 548 38.76 -12.71 -17.66
CA LEU A 548 39.35 -11.42 -17.92
C LEU A 548 40.53 -11.21 -16.96
N PHE A 549 41.65 -10.75 -17.52
CA PHE A 549 42.88 -10.31 -16.85
C PHE A 549 43.75 -11.38 -16.18
N GLY A 550 43.37 -12.67 -16.19
CA GLY A 550 44.19 -13.73 -15.56
C GLY A 550 44.47 -13.49 -14.07
N GLY A 551 43.61 -12.71 -13.40
CA GLY A 551 43.76 -12.17 -12.06
C GLY A 551 42.78 -11.03 -11.78
N ALA A 552 42.93 -10.36 -10.64
CA ALA A 552 42.08 -9.22 -10.27
C ALA A 552 42.34 -8.02 -11.19
N MET A 553 41.26 -7.44 -11.74
CA MET A 553 41.26 -6.27 -12.61
C MET A 553 41.99 -5.09 -11.95
N SER A 554 42.93 -4.47 -12.66
CA SER A 554 43.62 -3.28 -12.16
C SER A 554 42.74 -2.03 -12.24
N GLU A 555 43.10 -1.00 -11.48
CA GLU A 555 42.42 0.31 -11.55
C GLU A 555 42.44 0.88 -12.97
N ALA A 556 43.59 0.77 -13.65
CA ALA A 556 43.77 1.31 -14.99
C ALA A 556 42.85 0.59 -15.99
N ASP A 557 42.77 -0.75 -15.90
CA ASP A 557 41.90 -1.55 -16.76
C ASP A 557 40.42 -1.26 -16.48
N PHE A 558 40.04 -1.14 -15.20
CA PHE A 558 38.68 -0.77 -14.82
C PHE A 558 38.27 0.57 -15.42
N ARG A 559 39.11 1.60 -15.23
CA ARG A 559 38.81 2.96 -15.73
C ARG A 559 38.79 3.00 -17.26
N LEU A 560 39.67 2.27 -17.92
CA LEU A 560 39.68 2.18 -19.39
C LEU A 560 38.41 1.51 -19.91
N LEU A 561 38.02 0.35 -19.37
CA LEU A 561 36.81 -0.34 -19.78
C LEU A 561 35.53 0.43 -19.45
N MET A 562 35.49 1.11 -18.29
CA MET A 562 34.38 1.99 -17.98
C MET A 562 34.27 3.12 -19.00
N ASN A 563 35.40 3.72 -19.39
CA ASN A 563 35.44 4.78 -20.40
C ASN A 563 34.98 4.30 -21.79
N GLU A 564 35.25 3.05 -22.15
CA GLU A 564 34.79 2.45 -23.43
C GLU A 564 33.27 2.14 -23.41
N ASP A 565 32.70 1.90 -22.23
CA ASP A 565 31.26 1.71 -22.05
C ASP A 565 30.55 3.03 -21.72
N ALA A 566 30.15 3.75 -22.78
CA ALA A 566 29.44 5.03 -22.64
C ALA A 566 28.18 4.94 -21.77
N CYS A 567 27.43 3.83 -21.86
CA CYS A 567 26.24 3.61 -21.05
C CYS A 567 26.62 3.52 -19.57
N ALA A 568 27.60 2.68 -19.23
CA ALA A 568 28.00 2.50 -17.84
C ALA A 568 28.58 3.77 -17.23
N THR A 569 29.41 4.50 -17.98
CA THR A 569 29.96 5.79 -17.53
C THR A 569 28.85 6.82 -17.29
N GLU A 570 27.98 7.05 -18.26
CA GLU A 570 26.95 8.08 -18.15
C GLU A 570 25.90 7.74 -17.09
N LYS A 571 25.43 6.49 -17.04
CA LYS A 571 24.40 6.07 -16.09
C LYS A 571 24.91 5.96 -14.65
N THR A 572 26.18 5.62 -14.44
CA THR A 572 26.81 5.72 -13.11
C THR A 572 26.80 7.16 -12.62
N ALA A 573 27.28 8.08 -13.45
CA ALA A 573 27.33 9.50 -13.08
C ALA A 573 25.92 10.11 -12.91
N GLU A 574 24.97 9.78 -13.78
CA GLU A 574 23.56 10.20 -13.68
C GLU A 574 22.90 9.68 -12.40
N GLY A 575 23.07 8.40 -12.09
CA GLY A 575 22.52 7.77 -10.90
C GLY A 575 23.04 8.40 -9.61
N LEU A 576 24.36 8.65 -9.54
CA LEU A 576 24.97 9.34 -8.40
C LEU A 576 24.40 10.75 -8.22
N ARG A 577 24.31 11.55 -9.28
CA ARG A 577 23.74 12.91 -9.18
C ARG A 577 22.28 12.89 -8.71
N ALA A 578 21.49 11.92 -9.14
CA ALA A 578 20.11 11.77 -8.69
C ALA A 578 20.04 11.46 -7.19
N PHE A 579 20.83 10.49 -6.70
CA PHE A 579 20.86 10.14 -5.29
C PHE A 579 21.44 11.25 -4.41
N ILE A 580 22.44 11.99 -4.89
CA ILE A 580 22.95 13.19 -4.22
C ILE A 580 21.83 14.22 -4.09
N SER A 581 21.07 14.48 -5.16
CA SER A 581 19.94 15.42 -5.10
C SER A 581 18.88 15.02 -4.06
N ASP A 582 18.56 13.73 -3.92
CA ASP A 582 17.62 13.27 -2.90
C ASP A 582 18.19 13.34 -1.49
N THR A 583 19.50 13.14 -1.34
CA THR A 583 20.26 13.30 -0.09
C THR A 583 20.29 14.76 0.35
N ASP A 584 20.53 15.70 -0.57
CA ASP A 584 20.56 17.13 -0.28
C ASP A 584 19.17 17.66 0.16
N LYS A 585 18.08 17.15 -0.44
CA LYS A 585 16.71 17.46 0.00
C LYS A 585 16.46 16.97 1.42
N LEU A 586 16.90 15.75 1.74
CA LEU A 586 16.77 15.21 3.09
C LEU A 586 17.59 16.03 4.09
N GLU A 587 18.83 16.37 3.74
CA GLU A 587 19.70 17.21 4.57
C GLU A 587 19.05 18.56 4.88
N ALA A 588 18.51 19.24 3.87
CA ALA A 588 17.79 20.50 4.04
C ALA A 588 16.60 20.34 5.00
N GLY A 589 15.78 19.30 4.82
CA GLY A 589 14.64 19.03 5.71
C GLY A 589 15.04 18.71 7.14
N ILE A 590 16.15 17.99 7.35
CA ILE A 590 16.69 17.73 8.69
C ILE A 590 17.23 19.01 9.31
N ARG A 591 17.92 19.88 8.56
CA ARG A 591 18.39 21.19 9.05
C ARG A 591 17.23 22.09 9.47
N GLU A 592 16.16 22.13 8.71
CA GLU A 592 14.95 22.90 9.07
C GLU A 592 14.32 22.38 10.36
N LYS A 593 14.15 21.05 10.49
CA LYS A 593 13.65 20.44 11.73
C LYS A 593 14.58 20.67 12.91
N LEU A 594 15.90 20.56 12.71
CA LEU A 594 16.90 20.80 13.73
C LEU A 594 16.85 22.23 14.27
N LYS A 595 16.51 23.23 13.43
CA LYS A 595 16.34 24.63 13.85
C LYS A 595 15.02 24.88 14.59
N ALA A 596 14.00 24.06 14.33
CA ALA A 596 12.69 24.17 14.95
C ALA A 596 12.61 23.47 16.33
N MET A 597 13.49 22.50 16.59
CA MET A 597 13.66 21.80 17.88
C MET A 597 14.68 22.50 18.79
#